data_AF-A0A3M6UIW5-F1
#
_entry.id   AF-A0A3M6UIW5-F1
#
_cell.length_a   1.000
_cell.length_b   1.000
_cell.length_c   1.000
_cell.angle_alpha   90.00
_cell.angle_beta   90.00
_cell.angle_gamma   90.00
#
_symmetry.space_group_name_H-M   'P 1'
#
loop_
_entity.id
_entity.type
_entity.pdbx_description
1 polymer ?
#
loop_
_entity_poly.entity_id
_entity_poly.type
_entity_poly.pdbx_seq_one_letter_code
_entity_poly.pdbx_strand_id
1 'polypeptide(L)'
;MKCPVGSKRKMADDHQKVTQFRPCIDLHDGKVKQIVGGTLTDNEGHLQTNFIASHRPGYFASLYQKDNLTGGHVIKLGPGNDAAAEEALAAWPDGLQIGGGITIDNAISWLDKGASKVMEDYREIDSYSLCKLLVISVDNCQMTFML
;
A
#
# COMPACT_ATOMS: atom_id res chain seq x y z
N MET A 1 14.88 -18.78 59.91
CA MET A 1 15.37 -19.66 58.81
C MET A 1 15.07 -18.98 57.47
N LYS A 2 15.91 -19.28 56.47
CA LYS A 2 16.18 -18.53 55.22
C LYS A 2 14.98 -18.31 54.28
N CYS A 3 15.04 -17.24 53.50
CA CYS A 3 14.24 -17.05 52.28
C CYS A 3 14.56 -18.14 51.24
N PRO A 4 13.56 -18.73 50.55
CA PRO A 4 13.77 -19.41 49.28
C PRO A 4 13.82 -18.38 48.13
N VAL A 5 14.85 -18.51 47.32
CA VAL A 5 15.09 -17.76 46.07
C VAL A 5 14.34 -18.43 44.92
N GLY A 6 13.56 -17.63 44.18
CA GLY A 6 13.40 -17.72 42.72
C GLY A 6 12.33 -18.65 42.13
N SER A 7 11.50 -18.10 41.24
CA SER A 7 11.43 -18.61 39.86
C SER A 7 10.86 -17.56 38.90
N LYS A 8 11.79 -16.99 38.12
CA LYS A 8 11.70 -16.35 36.81
C LYS A 8 10.32 -15.83 36.35
N ARG A 9 10.17 -14.50 36.39
CA ARG A 9 9.22 -13.78 35.52
C ARG A 9 9.56 -14.13 34.06
N LYS A 10 8.57 -14.62 33.32
CA LYS A 10 8.65 -14.91 31.88
C LYS A 10 9.24 -13.70 31.13
N MET A 11 10.10 -14.03 30.18
CA MET A 11 10.88 -13.10 29.37
C MET A 11 9.98 -12.08 28.69
N ALA A 12 10.35 -10.81 28.81
CA ALA A 12 9.82 -9.76 27.95
C ALA A 12 10.19 -10.11 26.50
N ASP A 13 9.19 -10.12 25.63
CA ASP A 13 9.33 -10.24 24.19
C ASP A 13 10.13 -9.03 23.68
N ASP A 14 11.42 -9.24 23.44
CA ASP A 14 12.31 -8.25 22.85
C ASP A 14 12.04 -8.23 21.36
N HIS A 15 11.04 -7.42 20.98
CA HIS A 15 10.65 -7.19 19.60
C HIS A 15 11.79 -6.43 18.89
N GLN A 16 12.81 -7.16 18.45
CA GLN A 16 13.92 -6.62 17.68
C GLN A 16 13.34 -6.01 16.40
N LYS A 17 13.26 -4.68 16.35
CA LYS A 17 12.77 -3.94 15.18
C LYS A 17 13.73 -4.19 14.01
N VAL A 18 13.37 -5.12 13.15
CA VAL A 18 14.03 -5.34 11.86
C VAL A 18 13.45 -4.38 10.82
N THR A 19 14.31 -3.81 9.99
CA THR A 19 13.88 -3.01 8.85
C THR A 19 13.11 -3.90 7.88
N GLN A 20 11.86 -3.56 7.60
CA GLN A 20 11.05 -4.26 6.60
C GLN A 20 11.14 -3.53 5.27
N PHE A 21 11.48 -4.25 4.22
CA PHE A 21 11.38 -3.75 2.85
C PHE A 21 9.94 -3.84 2.37
N ARG A 22 9.38 -2.75 1.84
CA ARG A 22 8.03 -2.70 1.25
C ARG A 22 8.13 -2.22 -0.19
N PRO A 23 7.84 -3.07 -1.18
CA PRO A 23 8.00 -2.70 -2.59
C PRO A 23 6.85 -1.79 -3.07
N CYS A 24 7.15 -0.86 -3.99
CA CYS A 24 6.17 0.02 -4.62
C CYS A 24 6.10 -0.19 -6.14
N ILE A 25 4.88 -0.18 -6.69
CA ILE A 25 4.60 -0.07 -8.12
C ILE A 25 3.93 1.28 -8.37
N ASP A 26 4.73 2.28 -8.74
CA ASP A 26 4.25 3.61 -9.12
C ASP A 26 3.79 3.62 -10.58
N LEU A 27 2.52 3.93 -10.81
CA LEU A 27 1.87 3.90 -12.13
C LEU A 27 1.59 5.31 -12.65
N HIS A 28 2.04 5.61 -13.86
CA HIS A 28 1.68 6.83 -14.58
C HIS A 28 1.50 6.53 -16.06
N ASP A 29 0.40 6.97 -16.66
CA ASP A 29 -0.03 6.60 -18.03
C ASP A 29 -0.06 5.08 -18.26
N GLY A 30 -0.46 4.31 -17.25
CA GLY A 30 -0.53 2.85 -17.32
C GLY A 30 0.84 2.14 -17.35
N LYS A 31 1.93 2.87 -17.09
CA LYS A 31 3.30 2.33 -17.06
C LYS A 31 3.90 2.42 -15.67
N VAL A 32 4.75 1.46 -15.33
CA VAL A 32 5.55 1.52 -14.11
C VAL A 32 6.65 2.56 -14.30
N LYS A 33 6.62 3.64 -13.53
CA LYS A 33 7.62 4.72 -13.59
C LYS A 33 8.25 4.90 -12.22
N GLN A 34 9.58 4.92 -12.18
CA GLN A 34 10.28 5.44 -11.01
C GLN A 34 10.37 6.95 -11.15
N ILE A 35 9.65 7.66 -10.30
CA ILE A 35 9.73 9.12 -10.18
C ILE A 35 10.79 9.48 -9.14
N VAL A 36 11.42 10.65 -9.30
CA VAL A 36 12.28 11.23 -8.25
C VAL A 36 11.78 12.63 -7.92
N GLY A 37 11.59 12.88 -6.62
CA GLY A 37 10.94 14.07 -6.10
C GLY A 37 9.63 13.71 -5.40
N GLY A 38 9.54 14.02 -4.10
CA GLY A 38 8.42 13.62 -3.23
C GLY A 38 7.13 14.40 -3.42
N THR A 39 6.94 15.14 -4.53
CA THR A 39 5.74 15.94 -4.75
C THR A 39 5.37 15.97 -6.23
N LEU A 40 4.24 15.35 -6.54
CA LEU A 40 3.57 15.45 -7.83
C LEU A 40 2.77 16.75 -7.79
N THR A 41 3.18 17.75 -8.56
CA THR A 41 2.32 18.91 -8.82
C THR A 41 1.65 18.68 -10.17
N ASP A 42 0.38 19.06 -10.29
CA ASP A 42 -0.39 18.95 -11.56
C ASP A 42 0.18 19.83 -12.69
N ASN A 43 1.25 20.59 -12.41
CA ASN A 43 2.06 21.26 -13.41
C ASN A 43 2.98 20.22 -14.07
N GLU A 44 2.69 19.91 -15.34
CA GLU A 44 3.44 19.00 -16.23
C GLU A 44 4.97 19.27 -16.28
N GLY A 45 5.46 20.39 -15.74
CA GLY A 45 6.86 20.81 -15.74
C GLY A 45 7.77 20.18 -14.67
N HIS A 46 7.27 19.46 -13.66
CA HIS A 46 8.11 18.98 -12.54
C HIS A 46 8.13 17.47 -12.30
N LEU A 47 7.42 16.67 -13.10
CA LEU A 47 7.49 15.20 -13.00
C LEU A 47 8.74 14.68 -13.73
N GLN A 48 9.89 14.73 -13.06
CA GLN A 48 11.11 14.12 -13.59
C GLN A 48 10.99 12.59 -13.49
N THR A 49 10.63 11.99 -14.62
CA THR A 49 10.67 10.53 -14.79
C THR A 49 12.12 10.10 -14.88
N ASN A 50 12.62 9.43 -13.84
CA ASN A 50 14.00 8.94 -13.86
C ASN A 50 14.12 7.62 -14.63
N PHE A 51 13.08 6.79 -14.59
CA PHE A 51 13.07 5.52 -15.30
C PHE A 51 11.65 5.07 -15.60
N ILE A 52 11.43 4.59 -16.83
CA ILE A 52 10.20 3.88 -17.21
C ILE A 52 10.57 2.41 -17.35
N ALA A 53 9.89 1.54 -16.61
CA ALA A 53 10.16 0.13 -16.70
C ALA A 53 9.70 -0.43 -18.05
N SER A 54 10.49 -1.38 -18.58
CA SER A 54 10.13 -2.16 -19.76
C SER A 54 9.07 -3.23 -19.46
N HIS A 55 9.02 -3.71 -18.22
CA HIS A 55 8.09 -4.75 -17.78
C HIS A 55 6.76 -4.15 -17.32
N ARG A 56 5.70 -4.94 -17.48
CA ARG A 56 4.35 -4.57 -17.06
C ARG A 56 4.17 -4.64 -15.53
N PRO A 57 3.16 -3.97 -14.95
CA PRO A 57 2.92 -4.01 -13.51
C PRO A 57 2.76 -5.43 -12.94
N GLY A 58 2.06 -6.31 -13.65
CA GLY A 58 1.84 -7.70 -13.21
C GLY A 58 3.14 -8.50 -13.07
N TYR A 59 4.17 -8.19 -13.86
CA TYR A 59 5.49 -8.81 -13.72
C TYR A 59 6.12 -8.49 -12.37
N PHE A 60 6.09 -7.22 -11.95
CA PHE A 60 6.65 -6.80 -10.67
C PHE A 60 5.85 -7.36 -9.49
N ALA A 61 4.52 -7.35 -9.57
CA ALA A 61 3.67 -7.96 -8.56
C ALA A 61 3.97 -9.46 -8.39
N SER A 62 4.13 -10.20 -9.49
CA SER A 62 4.51 -11.62 -9.47
C SER A 62 5.90 -11.83 -8.85
N LEU A 63 6.85 -10.93 -9.13
CA LEU A 63 8.18 -10.97 -8.52
C LEU A 63 8.11 -10.75 -7.00
N TYR A 64 7.33 -9.77 -6.55
CA TYR A 64 7.15 -9.49 -5.13
C TYR A 64 6.45 -10.66 -4.41
N GLN A 65 5.47 -11.29 -5.05
CA GLN A 65 4.81 -12.48 -4.55
C GLN A 65 5.80 -13.63 -4.39
N LYS A 66 6.61 -13.90 -5.42
CA LYS A 66 7.62 -14.96 -5.41
C LYS A 66 8.62 -14.79 -4.26
N ASP A 67 8.99 -13.55 -3.96
CA ASP A 67 9.92 -13.20 -2.88
C ASP A 67 9.20 -12.94 -1.53
N ASN A 68 7.87 -13.13 -1.47
CA ASN A 68 7.02 -12.91 -0.31
C ASN A 68 7.18 -11.53 0.34
N LEU A 69 7.29 -10.48 -0.48
CA LEU A 69 7.51 -9.10 -0.04
C LEU A 69 6.20 -8.40 0.34
N THR A 70 5.70 -8.71 1.53
CA THR A 70 4.39 -8.23 2.01
C THR A 70 4.36 -6.73 2.32
N GLY A 71 3.16 -6.15 2.31
CA GLY A 71 2.95 -4.74 2.64
C GLY A 71 3.37 -3.77 1.53
N GLY A 72 3.59 -4.29 0.32
CA GLY A 72 3.84 -3.49 -0.86
C GLY A 72 2.60 -2.72 -1.35
N HIS A 73 2.83 -1.77 -2.24
CA HIS A 73 1.81 -0.83 -2.69
C HIS A 73 1.83 -0.63 -4.20
N VAL A 74 0.65 -0.43 -4.77
CA VAL A 74 0.40 0.03 -6.14
C VAL A 74 -0.17 1.44 -6.02
N ILE A 75 0.50 2.44 -6.59
CA ILE A 75 0.08 3.83 -6.50
C ILE A 75 -0.22 4.37 -7.89
N LYS A 76 -1.46 4.84 -8.09
CA LYS A 76 -1.91 5.49 -9.32
C LYS A 76 -1.57 6.98 -9.28
N LEU A 77 -0.61 7.39 -10.12
CA LEU A 77 -0.17 8.76 -10.28
C LEU A 77 -0.87 9.36 -11.50
N GLY A 78 -1.97 10.06 -11.26
CA GLY A 78 -2.80 10.65 -12.31
C GLY A 78 -3.77 9.66 -12.99
N PRO A 79 -4.45 10.10 -14.07
CA PRO A 79 -5.45 9.30 -14.78
C PRO A 79 -4.83 8.17 -15.62
N GLY A 80 -5.66 7.24 -16.09
CA GLY A 80 -5.26 6.19 -17.04
C GLY A 80 -4.51 4.99 -16.45
N ASN A 81 -4.52 4.83 -15.12
CA ASN A 81 -3.76 3.78 -14.43
C ASN A 81 -4.58 2.57 -13.99
N ASP A 82 -5.91 2.60 -14.12
CA ASP A 82 -6.78 1.57 -13.51
C ASP A 82 -6.53 0.17 -14.06
N ALA A 83 -6.44 -0.01 -15.38
CA ALA A 83 -6.14 -1.31 -15.99
C ALA A 83 -4.76 -1.85 -15.59
N ALA A 84 -3.78 -0.96 -15.41
CA ALA A 84 -2.43 -1.31 -14.97
C ALA A 84 -2.41 -1.72 -13.48
N ALA A 85 -3.22 -1.06 -12.66
CA ALA A 85 -3.41 -1.43 -11.26
C ALA A 85 -4.12 -2.79 -11.13
N GLU A 86 -5.19 -3.01 -11.89
CA GLU A 86 -5.88 -4.30 -11.96
C GLU A 86 -4.94 -5.44 -12.35
N GLU A 87 -4.07 -5.22 -13.33
CA GLU A 87 -3.06 -6.21 -13.73
C GLU A 87 -2.10 -6.57 -12.58
N ALA A 88 -1.65 -5.59 -11.80
CA ALA A 88 -0.78 -5.83 -10.65
C ALA A 88 -1.51 -6.58 -9.52
N LEU A 89 -2.74 -6.17 -9.19
CA LEU A 89 -3.53 -6.80 -8.12
C LEU A 89 -3.91 -8.24 -8.49
N ALA A 90 -4.28 -8.49 -9.74
CA ALA A 90 -4.61 -9.84 -10.22
C ALA A 90 -3.40 -10.79 -10.18
N ALA A 91 -2.18 -10.26 -10.34
CA ALA A 91 -0.95 -11.05 -10.26
C ALA A 91 -0.57 -11.44 -8.82
N TRP A 92 -1.00 -10.66 -7.82
CA TRP A 92 -0.86 -11.05 -6.42
C TRP A 92 -2.09 -10.65 -5.60
N PRO A 93 -3.17 -11.45 -5.68
CA PRO A 93 -4.39 -11.23 -4.90
C PRO A 93 -4.06 -11.18 -3.41
N ASP A 94 -4.65 -10.20 -2.71
CA ASP A 94 -4.50 -9.94 -1.28
C ASP A 94 -3.05 -9.64 -0.83
N GLY A 95 -2.12 -9.41 -1.77
CA GLY A 95 -0.71 -9.17 -1.48
C GLY A 95 -0.31 -7.70 -1.43
N LEU A 96 -0.99 -6.87 -2.23
CA LEU A 96 -0.64 -5.46 -2.43
C LEU A 96 -1.73 -4.52 -1.95
N GLN A 97 -1.34 -3.33 -1.51
CA GLN A 97 -2.25 -2.23 -1.19
C GLN A 97 -2.40 -1.32 -2.41
N ILE A 98 -3.52 -0.62 -2.56
CA ILE A 98 -3.77 0.29 -3.70
C ILE A 98 -4.05 1.71 -3.22
N GLY A 99 -3.46 2.70 -3.89
CA GLY A 99 -3.67 4.13 -3.61
C GLY A 99 -3.71 4.99 -4.87
N GLY A 100 -4.14 6.24 -4.72
CA GLY A 100 -4.24 7.24 -5.79
C GLY A 100 -5.63 7.27 -6.46
N GLY A 101 -6.43 8.30 -6.17
CA GLY A 101 -7.81 8.40 -6.64
C GLY A 101 -8.75 7.34 -6.06
N ILE A 102 -8.46 6.88 -4.84
CA ILE A 102 -9.36 6.00 -4.07
C ILE A 102 -10.37 6.89 -3.35
N THR A 103 -11.65 6.53 -3.49
CA THR A 103 -12.79 7.17 -2.81
C THR A 103 -13.60 6.11 -2.08
N ILE A 104 -14.47 6.53 -1.16
CA ILE A 104 -15.39 5.62 -0.47
C ILE A 104 -16.22 4.80 -1.47
N ASP A 105 -16.67 5.43 -2.55
CA ASP A 105 -17.53 4.80 -3.57
C ASP A 105 -16.81 3.72 -4.38
N ASN A 106 -15.49 3.84 -4.56
CA ASN A 106 -14.71 2.88 -5.36
C ASN A 106 -13.87 1.90 -4.54
N ALA A 107 -13.73 2.13 -3.23
CA ALA A 107 -12.87 1.33 -2.34
C ALA A 107 -13.21 -0.17 -2.38
N ILE A 108 -14.49 -0.53 -2.28
CA ILE A 108 -14.93 -1.94 -2.30
C ILE A 108 -14.55 -2.61 -3.62
N SER A 109 -14.76 -1.92 -4.75
CA SER A 109 -14.40 -2.45 -6.06
C SER A 109 -12.92 -2.81 -6.17
N TRP A 110 -12.05 -2.02 -5.55
CA TRP A 110 -10.61 -2.29 -5.53
C TRP A 110 -10.22 -3.46 -4.63
N LEU A 111 -10.92 -3.65 -3.52
CA LEU A 111 -10.75 -4.82 -2.66
C LEU A 111 -11.20 -6.09 -3.41
N ASP A 112 -12.34 -6.05 -4.09
CA ASP A 112 -12.85 -7.15 -4.92
C ASP A 112 -11.89 -7.51 -6.08
N LYS A 113 -11.11 -6.53 -6.56
CA LYS A 113 -10.06 -6.72 -7.58
C LYS A 113 -8.76 -7.30 -7.02
N GLY A 114 -8.69 -7.62 -5.73
CA GLY A 114 -7.55 -8.28 -5.09
C GLY A 114 -6.61 -7.36 -4.34
N ALA A 115 -7.00 -6.12 -4.04
CA ALA A 115 -6.23 -5.30 -3.11
C ALA A 115 -6.42 -5.79 -1.66
N SER A 116 -5.33 -5.96 -0.94
CA SER A 116 -5.38 -6.27 0.50
C SER A 116 -5.98 -5.13 1.33
N LYS A 117 -5.64 -3.89 0.93
CA LYS A 117 -6.02 -2.64 1.57
C LYS A 117 -6.11 -1.53 0.52
N VAL A 118 -6.91 -0.51 0.81
CA VAL A 118 -6.95 0.73 0.02
C VAL A 118 -6.38 1.91 0.82
N MET A 119 -5.78 2.87 0.13
CA MET A 119 -5.24 4.12 0.69
C MET A 119 -5.96 5.31 0.06
N GLU A 120 -6.71 6.03 0.88
CA GLU A 120 -7.48 7.22 0.49
C GLU A 120 -6.58 8.42 0.13
N ASP A 121 -7.02 9.21 -0.85
CA ASP A 121 -6.36 10.43 -1.30
C ASP A 121 -7.03 11.67 -0.65
N TYR A 122 -6.24 12.59 -0.10
CA TYR A 122 -6.71 13.69 0.78
C TYR A 122 -7.02 15.01 0.05
N ARG A 123 -7.25 14.99 -1.26
CA ARG A 123 -7.30 16.23 -2.06
C ARG A 123 -8.62 17.02 -2.00
N GLU A 124 -9.69 16.46 -1.43
CA GLU A 124 -10.93 17.21 -1.16
C GLU A 124 -11.47 16.85 0.23
N ILE A 125 -11.12 17.64 1.24
CA ILE A 125 -11.79 17.58 2.55
C ILE A 125 -12.42 18.94 2.83
N ASP A 126 -13.74 19.00 2.63
CA ASP A 126 -14.59 19.95 3.34
C ASP A 126 -14.48 19.72 4.85
N SER A 127 -14.59 20.80 5.62
CA SER A 127 -14.19 20.96 7.03
C SER A 127 -14.81 20.02 8.09
N TYR A 128 -15.53 18.97 7.70
CA TYR A 128 -16.16 18.01 8.61
C TYR A 128 -15.54 16.60 8.59
N SER A 129 -14.56 16.28 7.73
CA SER A 129 -13.89 14.98 7.72
C SER A 129 -12.49 15.04 8.33
N LEU A 130 -12.40 15.21 9.65
CA LEU A 130 -11.18 14.89 10.38
C LEU A 130 -11.18 13.39 10.68
N CYS A 131 -10.51 12.58 9.85
CA CYS A 131 -9.95 11.30 10.32
C CYS A 131 -8.77 10.82 9.46
N LYS A 132 -7.85 10.16 10.18
CA LYS A 132 -6.57 9.57 9.77
C LYS A 132 -6.66 8.60 8.59
N LEU A 133 -5.48 8.30 8.03
CA LEU A 133 -5.16 7.26 7.04
C LEU A 133 -6.09 6.06 7.16
N LEU A 134 -7.18 6.07 6.40
CA LEU A 134 -8.18 5.02 6.46
C LEU A 134 -7.67 3.83 5.66
N VAL A 135 -7.06 2.89 6.38
CA VAL A 135 -6.65 1.60 5.82
C VAL A 135 -7.84 0.65 5.95
N ILE A 136 -8.67 0.55 4.91
CA ILE A 136 -9.77 -0.42 4.88
C ILE A 136 -9.19 -1.78 4.46
N SER A 137 -9.37 -2.81 5.28
CA SER A 137 -9.01 -4.20 4.99
C SER A 137 -10.21 -5.09 5.29
N VAL A 138 -10.48 -6.08 4.43
CA VAL A 138 -11.64 -6.98 4.57
C VAL A 138 -11.26 -8.20 5.40
N ASP A 139 -11.00 -8.01 6.69
CA ASP A 139 -10.96 -9.14 7.62
C ASP A 139 -12.38 -9.38 8.17
N ASN A 140 -13.05 -10.43 7.69
CA ASN A 140 -14.28 -10.99 8.26
C ASN A 140 -15.47 -10.02 8.47
N CYS A 141 -15.97 -9.41 7.40
CA CYS A 141 -17.28 -8.74 7.38
C CYS A 141 -17.46 -7.65 8.47
N GLN A 142 -16.37 -6.99 8.88
CA GLN A 142 -16.42 -5.76 9.67
C GLN A 142 -15.45 -4.74 9.07
N MET A 143 -15.98 -3.58 8.68
CA MET A 143 -15.16 -2.41 8.36
C MET A 143 -14.37 -2.04 9.62
N THR A 144 -13.09 -2.41 9.67
CA THR A 144 -12.22 -2.08 10.79
C THR A 144 -11.52 -0.76 10.49
N PHE A 145 -11.90 0.28 11.21
CA PHE A 145 -11.20 1.56 11.24
C PHE A 145 -9.97 1.40 12.15
N MET A 146 -8.77 1.21 11.60
CA MET A 146 -7.55 1.30 12.39
C MET A 146 -7.18 2.78 12.58
N LEU A 147 -7.44 3.32 13.79
CA LEU A 147 -7.03 4.66 14.24
C LEU A 147 -5.59 4.67 14.78
#